data_AF-A0A7W1AGU7-F1
#
_entry.id   AF-A0A7W1AGU7-F1
#
_cell.length_a   1.000
_cell.length_b   1.000
_cell.length_c   1.000
_cell.angle_alpha   90.00
_cell.angle_beta   90.00
_cell.angle_gamma   90.00
#
_symmetry.space_group_name_H-M   'P 1'
#
loop_
_entity.id
_entity.type
_entity.pdbx_description
1 polymer ?
#
loop_
_entity_poly.entity_id
_entity_poly.type
_entity_poly.pdbx_seq_one_letter_code
_entity_poly.pdbx_strand_id
1 'polypeptide(L)'
;MKRALENANANPGFLRPDAKLGVIFLTDEDDCSAKSADLFSPDPTLGPLSSFRCTRFGVTCAVGGATPDQMNMVGEKINCTSNPTSALIDDTRSFATALKASKADPRNIFVAGIIGDPTPLVVEEANINGMTQARLAHVCTVTTPTGADLSDPGLRMKRFLDQFPDRSRFERICQRDLSSPLFNIGQLAATVVGNACITRALAMPLDCIVEDDTGTTKTPIPPCGSPETPPCWKLEINVQACPTAQNQRLVIVRAAAPPPSTITTMRCTVQ
;
A
#
# COMPACT_ATOMS: atom_id res chain seq x y z
N MET A 1 -9.05 7.62 -6.19
CA MET A 1 -7.80 8.27 -5.75
C MET A 1 -7.36 9.42 -6.67
N LYS A 2 -6.86 9.16 -7.90
CA LYS A 2 -6.21 10.17 -8.78
C LYS A 2 -6.98 11.50 -8.91
N ARG A 3 -8.29 11.44 -9.23
CA ARG A 3 -9.15 12.62 -9.35
C ARG A 3 -9.21 13.48 -8.07
N ALA A 4 -9.15 12.86 -6.89
CA ALA A 4 -9.16 13.59 -5.63
C ALA A 4 -7.86 14.38 -5.39
N LEU A 5 -6.75 13.92 -5.98
CA LEU A 5 -5.43 14.57 -5.88
C LEU A 5 -5.24 15.66 -6.94
N GLU A 6 -5.86 15.51 -8.12
CA GLU A 6 -5.71 16.44 -9.25
C GLU A 6 -6.71 17.60 -9.24
N ASN A 7 -7.83 17.46 -8.51
CA ASN A 7 -8.85 18.50 -8.46
C ASN A 7 -8.49 19.62 -7.47
N ALA A 8 -7.57 20.49 -7.88
CA ALA A 8 -7.09 21.63 -7.09
C ALA A 8 -8.20 22.62 -6.71
N ASN A 9 -9.29 22.68 -7.48
CA ASN A 9 -10.43 23.57 -7.20
C ASN A 9 -11.28 23.05 -6.04
N ALA A 10 -11.47 21.73 -5.96
CA ALA A 10 -12.25 21.12 -4.88
C ALA A 10 -11.41 20.88 -3.61
N ASN A 11 -10.11 20.63 -3.75
CA ASN A 11 -9.20 20.31 -2.65
C ASN A 11 -7.97 21.24 -2.60
N PRO A 12 -8.15 22.58 -2.59
CA PRO A 12 -7.03 23.51 -2.58
C PRO A 12 -6.16 23.29 -1.34
N GLY A 13 -4.84 23.21 -1.55
CA GLY A 13 -3.88 23.02 -0.47
C GLY A 13 -3.82 21.61 0.12
N PHE A 14 -4.53 20.62 -0.43
CA PHE A 14 -4.40 19.22 0.02
C PHE A 14 -2.98 18.69 -0.24
N LEU A 15 -2.49 18.83 -1.47
CA LEU A 15 -1.11 18.50 -1.84
C LEU A 15 -0.16 19.65 -1.47
N ARG A 16 0.45 19.57 -0.28
CA ARG A 16 1.51 20.51 0.14
C ARG A 16 2.90 19.97 -0.19
N PRO A 17 3.86 20.79 -0.66
CA PRO A 17 5.21 20.34 -0.97
C PRO A 17 5.91 19.62 0.20
N ASP A 18 5.81 20.20 1.40
CA ASP A 18 6.54 19.73 2.59
C ASP A 18 5.80 18.66 3.40
N ALA A 19 4.58 18.27 2.97
CA ALA A 19 3.80 17.25 3.65
C ALA A 19 4.10 15.84 3.09
N LYS A 20 4.11 14.85 3.98
CA LYS A 20 4.00 13.44 3.57
C LYS A 20 2.58 13.17 3.06
N LEU A 21 2.43 12.21 2.13
CA LEU A 21 1.13 11.79 1.59
C LEU A 21 0.90 10.31 1.89
N GLY A 22 -0.16 10.02 2.64
CA GLY A 22 -0.66 8.66 2.84
C GLY A 22 -1.89 8.41 1.98
N VAL A 23 -1.95 7.27 1.30
CA VAL A 23 -3.17 6.78 0.65
C VAL A 23 -3.53 5.42 1.23
N ILE A 24 -4.69 5.34 1.86
CA ILE A 24 -5.17 4.11 2.51
C ILE A 24 -6.44 3.66 1.78
N PHE A 25 -6.42 2.42 1.28
CA PHE A 25 -7.57 1.74 0.70
C PHE A 25 -8.18 0.83 1.76
N LEU A 26 -9.50 0.92 1.93
CA LEU A 26 -10.30 -0.02 2.70
C LEU A 26 -11.44 -0.43 1.77
N THR A 27 -11.43 -1.67 1.30
CA THR A 27 -12.40 -2.16 0.32
C THR A 27 -12.46 -3.67 0.36
N ASP A 28 -13.68 -4.18 0.18
CA ASP A 28 -14.00 -5.59 0.06
C ASP A 28 -13.99 -6.08 -1.40
N GLU A 29 -13.92 -5.19 -2.39
CA GLU A 29 -13.75 -5.53 -3.80
C GLU A 29 -12.38 -5.14 -4.37
N ASP A 30 -12.06 -5.67 -5.55
CA ASP A 30 -10.86 -5.26 -6.29
C ASP A 30 -11.09 -3.97 -7.10
N ASP A 31 -10.00 -3.40 -7.61
CA ASP A 31 -10.06 -2.20 -8.44
C ASP A 31 -10.88 -2.41 -9.72
N CYS A 32 -11.75 -1.43 -10.01
CA CYS A 32 -12.44 -1.29 -11.28
C CYS A 32 -12.21 0.10 -11.89
N SER A 33 -10.97 0.58 -11.90
CA SER A 33 -10.60 1.82 -12.58
C SER A 33 -10.81 1.67 -14.08
N ALA A 34 -12.01 2.02 -14.54
CA ALA A 34 -12.44 1.90 -15.93
C ALA A 34 -11.74 2.92 -16.82
N LYS A 35 -11.14 2.41 -17.90
CA LYS A 35 -10.49 3.19 -18.95
C LYS A 35 -11.46 3.67 -20.01
N SER A 36 -12.48 2.86 -20.31
CA SER A 36 -13.55 3.20 -21.26
C SER A 36 -14.92 3.12 -20.58
N ALA A 37 -15.82 4.04 -20.96
CA ALA A 37 -17.22 3.98 -20.56
C ALA A 37 -17.95 2.75 -21.15
N ASP A 38 -17.40 2.13 -22.20
CA ASP A 38 -17.95 0.92 -22.82
C ASP A 38 -18.08 -0.23 -21.83
N LEU A 39 -17.23 -0.27 -20.79
CA LEU A 39 -17.34 -1.23 -19.69
C LEU A 39 -18.73 -1.23 -19.04
N PHE A 40 -19.42 -0.09 -19.05
CA PHE A 40 -20.76 0.11 -18.48
C PHE A 40 -21.87 0.10 -19.53
N SER A 41 -21.55 -0.20 -20.79
CA SER A 41 -22.54 -0.30 -21.85
C SER A 41 -23.39 -1.58 -21.72
N PRO A 42 -24.62 -1.59 -22.27
CA PRO A 42 -25.46 -2.78 -22.31
C PRO A 42 -24.99 -3.82 -23.35
N ASP A 43 -23.77 -3.70 -23.90
CA ASP A 43 -23.23 -4.66 -24.87
C ASP A 43 -23.19 -6.08 -24.26
N PRO A 44 -23.93 -7.05 -24.84
CA PRO A 44 -24.00 -8.41 -24.32
C PRO A 44 -22.68 -9.16 -24.46
N THR A 45 -21.79 -8.76 -25.37
CA THR A 45 -20.47 -9.41 -25.54
C THR A 45 -19.57 -9.20 -24.32
N LEU A 46 -19.83 -8.14 -23.55
CA LEU A 46 -19.15 -7.83 -22.30
C LEU A 46 -19.66 -8.65 -21.11
N GLY A 47 -20.71 -9.46 -21.30
CA GLY A 47 -21.36 -10.24 -20.25
C GLY A 47 -22.35 -9.39 -19.45
N PRO A 48 -22.88 -9.86 -18.32
CA PRO A 48 -23.79 -9.07 -17.49
C PRO A 48 -23.15 -7.78 -16.98
N LEU A 49 -23.95 -6.74 -16.75
CA LEU A 49 -23.51 -5.49 -16.10
C LEU A 49 -23.29 -5.74 -14.60
N SER A 50 -22.12 -6.28 -14.26
CA SER A 50 -21.70 -6.59 -12.89
C SER A 50 -20.24 -6.21 -12.64
N SER A 51 -19.85 -6.14 -11.36
CA SER A 51 -18.44 -5.94 -10.95
C SER A 51 -17.51 -7.02 -11.52
N PHE A 52 -18.04 -8.19 -11.89
CA PHE A 52 -17.24 -9.25 -12.51
C PHE A 52 -16.62 -8.83 -13.86
N ARG A 53 -17.20 -7.86 -14.58
CA ARG A 53 -16.56 -7.28 -15.78
C ARG A 53 -15.17 -6.73 -15.47
N CYS A 54 -14.99 -6.15 -14.28
CA CYS A 54 -13.70 -5.59 -13.84
C CYS A 54 -12.63 -6.68 -13.77
N THR A 55 -12.97 -7.85 -13.21
CA THR A 55 -12.09 -9.02 -13.19
C THR A 55 -11.89 -9.59 -14.57
N ARG A 56 -12.98 -9.81 -15.32
CA ARG A 56 -12.98 -10.40 -16.67
C ARG A 56 -12.00 -9.70 -17.62
N PHE A 57 -11.96 -8.36 -17.56
CA PHE A 57 -11.14 -7.56 -18.46
C PHE A 57 -9.87 -6.99 -17.82
N GLY A 58 -9.82 -6.89 -16.49
CA GLY A 58 -8.72 -6.30 -15.73
C GLY A 58 -7.70 -7.30 -15.20
N VAL A 59 -7.99 -8.61 -15.23
CA VAL A 59 -7.11 -9.67 -14.75
C VAL A 59 -6.79 -10.66 -15.88
N THR A 60 -5.57 -11.17 -15.87
CA THR A 60 -5.14 -12.29 -16.72
C THR A 60 -4.37 -13.31 -15.89
N CYS A 61 -4.52 -14.59 -16.20
CA CYS A 61 -3.93 -15.70 -15.46
C CYS A 61 -3.28 -16.72 -16.39
N ALA A 62 -2.21 -17.37 -15.92
CA ALA A 62 -1.56 -18.43 -16.69
C ALA A 62 -2.46 -19.67 -16.85
N VAL A 63 -3.32 -19.95 -15.87
CA VAL A 63 -4.27 -21.06 -15.91
C VAL A 63 -5.70 -20.51 -15.77
N GLY A 64 -6.57 -20.95 -16.67
CA GLY A 64 -8.01 -20.72 -16.58
C GLY A 64 -8.47 -19.28 -16.85
N GLY A 65 -7.59 -18.35 -17.21
CA GLY A 65 -7.95 -16.93 -17.34
C GLY A 65 -7.05 -16.13 -18.27
N ALA A 66 -6.51 -16.73 -19.34
CA ALA A 66 -5.66 -16.01 -20.28
C ALA A 66 -6.48 -15.08 -21.22
N THR A 67 -7.77 -15.38 -21.41
CA THR A 67 -8.72 -14.56 -22.18
C THR A 67 -9.96 -14.20 -21.35
N PRO A 68 -10.71 -13.15 -21.72
CA PRO A 68 -11.98 -12.81 -21.08
C PRO A 68 -12.99 -13.96 -21.02
N ASP A 69 -13.03 -14.82 -22.05
CA ASP A 69 -13.96 -15.95 -22.09
C ASP A 69 -13.47 -17.09 -21.18
N GLN A 70 -12.17 -17.31 -21.10
CA GLN A 70 -11.61 -18.23 -20.11
C GLN A 70 -11.87 -17.75 -18.68
N MET A 71 -11.76 -16.44 -18.44
CA MET A 71 -12.04 -15.87 -17.12
C MET A 71 -13.48 -16.13 -16.68
N ASN A 72 -14.45 -16.14 -17.60
CA ASN A 72 -15.86 -16.44 -17.29
C ASN A 72 -16.10 -17.89 -16.84
N MET A 73 -15.21 -18.84 -17.17
CA MET A 73 -15.42 -20.24 -16.81
C MET A 73 -15.29 -20.44 -15.30
N VAL A 74 -16.16 -21.25 -14.71
CA VAL A 74 -16.06 -21.64 -13.30
C VAL A 74 -14.74 -22.37 -13.03
N GLY A 75 -14.16 -22.12 -11.87
CA GLY A 75 -12.96 -22.80 -11.38
C GLY A 75 -11.88 -21.84 -10.90
N GLU A 76 -10.84 -22.44 -10.34
CA GLU A 76 -9.66 -21.73 -9.86
C GLU A 76 -8.83 -21.17 -11.02
N LYS A 77 -8.29 -19.97 -10.82
CA LYS A 77 -7.39 -19.27 -11.73
C LYS A 77 -6.02 -19.14 -11.05
N ILE A 78 -4.96 -19.51 -11.76
CA ILE A 78 -3.63 -19.65 -11.15
C ILE A 78 -2.64 -18.69 -11.82
N ASN A 79 -1.71 -18.14 -11.03
CA ASN A 79 -0.68 -17.19 -11.44
C ASN A 79 -1.28 -15.95 -12.13
N CYS A 80 -2.22 -15.32 -11.44
CA CYS A 80 -2.93 -14.15 -11.92
C CYS A 80 -2.16 -12.83 -11.69
N THR A 81 -2.36 -11.90 -12.61
CA THR A 81 -1.85 -10.53 -12.55
C THR A 81 -2.85 -9.54 -13.16
N SER A 82 -2.67 -8.25 -12.90
CA SER A 82 -3.42 -7.20 -13.62
C SER A 82 -3.11 -7.33 -15.12
N ASN A 83 -4.12 -7.18 -15.97
CA ASN A 83 -4.02 -7.14 -17.42
C ASN A 83 -3.65 -5.72 -17.88
N PRO A 84 -2.40 -5.43 -18.26
CA PRO A 84 -1.99 -4.07 -18.62
C PRO A 84 -2.42 -3.67 -20.03
N THR A 85 -2.83 -4.63 -20.87
CA THR A 85 -3.23 -4.39 -22.26
C THR A 85 -4.73 -4.26 -22.42
N SER A 86 -5.49 -4.20 -21.32
CA SER A 86 -6.94 -4.04 -21.36
C SER A 86 -7.33 -2.73 -22.06
N ALA A 87 -8.33 -2.81 -22.93
CA ALA A 87 -8.96 -1.64 -23.54
C ALA A 87 -10.00 -0.98 -22.62
N LEU A 88 -10.53 -1.75 -21.65
CA LEU A 88 -11.66 -1.33 -20.81
C LEU A 88 -11.25 -0.93 -19.40
N ILE A 89 -10.11 -1.44 -18.92
CA ILE A 89 -9.63 -1.27 -17.55
C ILE A 89 -8.23 -0.66 -17.58
N ASP A 90 -7.97 0.33 -16.74
CA ASP A 90 -6.65 0.98 -16.67
C ASP A 90 -5.60 0.09 -16.01
N ASP A 91 -4.34 0.26 -16.40
CA ASP A 91 -3.24 -0.41 -15.73
C ASP A 91 -2.98 0.24 -14.36
N THR A 92 -2.97 -0.57 -13.30
CA THR A 92 -2.62 -0.16 -11.93
C THR A 92 -1.29 0.61 -11.84
N ARG A 93 -0.32 0.28 -12.71
CA ARG A 93 0.97 0.95 -12.79
C ARG A 93 0.84 2.43 -13.16
N SER A 94 -0.14 2.79 -13.99
CA SER A 94 -0.37 4.19 -14.37
C SER A 94 -0.75 5.05 -13.16
N PHE A 95 -1.56 4.52 -12.24
CA PHE A 95 -1.93 5.18 -11.00
C PHE A 95 -0.76 5.28 -10.03
N ALA A 96 0.06 4.23 -9.93
CA ALA A 96 1.25 4.26 -9.08
C ALA A 96 2.27 5.30 -9.59
N THR A 97 2.49 5.37 -10.90
CA THR A 97 3.34 6.39 -11.53
C THR A 97 2.81 7.80 -11.28
N ALA A 98 1.50 8.02 -11.49
CA ALA A 98 0.88 9.31 -11.24
C ALA A 98 1.00 9.73 -9.77
N LEU A 99 0.78 8.79 -8.83
CA LEU A 99 0.93 9.07 -7.41
C LEU A 99 2.38 9.41 -7.05
N LYS A 100 3.37 8.64 -7.53
CA LYS A 100 4.80 8.95 -7.31
C LYS A 100 5.18 10.34 -7.82
N ALA A 101 4.62 10.75 -8.97
CA ALA A 101 4.84 12.07 -9.55
C ALA A 101 4.13 13.20 -8.80
N SER A 102 3.21 12.91 -7.87
CA SER A 102 2.50 13.94 -7.11
C SER A 102 3.34 14.58 -6.00
N LYS A 103 4.59 14.12 -5.80
CA LYS A 103 5.57 14.67 -4.86
C LYS A 103 6.93 14.74 -5.54
N ALA A 104 7.71 15.77 -5.19
CA ALA A 104 9.08 15.92 -5.71
C ALA A 104 9.98 14.73 -5.32
N ASP A 105 9.77 14.18 -4.11
CA ASP A 105 10.42 12.97 -3.64
C ASP A 105 9.37 11.88 -3.36
N PRO A 106 9.36 10.76 -4.12
CA PRO A 106 8.39 9.69 -3.94
C PRO A 106 8.52 8.99 -2.57
N ARG A 107 9.64 9.17 -1.85
CA ARG A 107 9.82 8.64 -0.49
C ARG A 107 8.93 9.35 0.54
N ASN A 108 8.31 10.47 0.16
CA ASN A 108 7.29 11.17 0.96
C ASN A 108 5.89 10.57 0.82
N ILE A 109 5.74 9.49 0.05
CA ILE A 109 4.47 8.81 -0.18
C ILE A 109 4.51 7.46 0.51
N PHE A 110 3.40 7.09 1.15
CA PHE A 110 3.13 5.71 1.53
C PHE A 110 1.72 5.32 1.13
N VAL A 111 1.55 4.02 0.87
CA VAL A 111 0.25 3.45 0.52
C VAL A 111 -0.08 2.29 1.44
N ALA A 112 -1.35 2.07 1.72
CA ALA A 112 -1.78 0.88 2.45
C ALA A 112 -3.10 0.37 1.90
N GLY A 113 -3.33 -0.93 1.99
CA GLY A 113 -4.61 -1.56 1.71
C GLY A 113 -5.02 -2.48 2.84
N ILE A 114 -6.22 -2.28 3.36
CA ILE A 114 -6.98 -3.26 4.11
C ILE A 114 -7.97 -3.86 3.10
N ILE A 115 -7.59 -4.97 2.47
CA ILE A 115 -8.28 -5.53 1.31
C ILE A 115 -8.42 -7.05 1.44
N GLY A 116 -9.24 -7.66 0.58
CA GLY A 116 -9.32 -9.12 0.44
C GLY A 116 -7.99 -9.72 -0.02
N ASP A 117 -7.71 -10.96 0.37
CA ASP A 117 -6.51 -11.66 -0.10
C ASP A 117 -6.46 -11.75 -1.62
N PRO A 118 -5.30 -11.52 -2.26
CA PRO A 118 -5.21 -11.56 -3.71
C PRO A 118 -5.40 -12.97 -4.29
N THR A 119 -5.34 -14.00 -3.45
CA THR A 119 -5.48 -15.41 -3.80
C THR A 119 -6.20 -16.16 -2.66
N PRO A 120 -6.97 -17.22 -2.97
CA PRO A 120 -7.18 -17.78 -4.30
C PRO A 120 -8.08 -16.89 -5.18
N LEU A 121 -7.92 -16.96 -6.50
CA LEU A 121 -8.84 -16.35 -7.45
C LEU A 121 -9.73 -17.45 -8.02
N VAL A 122 -10.96 -17.57 -7.55
CA VAL A 122 -11.91 -18.59 -8.00
C VAL A 122 -13.10 -17.91 -8.62
N VAL A 123 -13.52 -18.40 -9.78
CA VAL A 123 -14.76 -17.99 -10.43
C VAL A 123 -15.82 -19.03 -10.16
N GLU A 124 -17.00 -18.59 -9.74
CA GLU A 124 -18.15 -19.43 -9.46
C GLU A 124 -19.40 -18.92 -10.17
N GLU A 125 -20.42 -19.76 -10.21
CA GLU A 125 -21.74 -19.39 -10.72
C GLU A 125 -22.65 -18.91 -9.59
N ALA A 126 -23.38 -17.84 -9.88
CA ALA A 126 -24.35 -17.24 -8.98
C ALA A 126 -25.65 -16.98 -9.70
N ASN A 127 -26.78 -17.25 -9.05
CA ASN A 127 -28.05 -16.73 -9.50
C ASN A 127 -28.19 -15.27 -9.06
N ILE A 128 -28.08 -14.34 -9.99
CA ILE A 128 -28.24 -12.90 -9.77
C ILE A 128 -29.44 -12.45 -10.58
N ASN A 129 -30.49 -11.99 -9.89
CA ASN A 129 -31.76 -11.56 -10.49
C ASN A 129 -32.40 -12.62 -11.42
N GLY A 130 -32.35 -13.89 -11.03
CA GLY A 130 -32.94 -14.99 -11.79
C GLY A 130 -32.07 -15.52 -12.93
N MET A 131 -30.88 -14.95 -13.16
CA MET A 131 -29.94 -15.40 -14.19
C MET A 131 -28.67 -15.97 -13.56
N THR A 132 -28.20 -17.10 -14.10
CA THR A 132 -26.89 -17.66 -13.75
C THR A 132 -25.80 -16.80 -14.38
N GLN A 133 -24.89 -16.30 -13.54
CA GLN A 133 -23.80 -15.40 -13.94
C GLN A 133 -22.50 -15.82 -13.25
N ALA A 134 -21.38 -15.66 -13.95
CA ALA A 134 -20.07 -15.79 -13.35
C ALA A 134 -19.82 -14.65 -12.36
N ARG A 135 -19.26 -14.97 -11.19
CA ARG A 135 -18.74 -14.02 -10.21
C ARG A 135 -17.43 -14.53 -9.60
N LEU A 136 -16.73 -13.66 -8.91
CA LEU A 136 -15.65 -14.10 -8.03
C LEU A 136 -16.26 -14.80 -6.80
N ALA A 137 -15.65 -15.89 -6.37
CA ALA A 137 -15.91 -16.45 -5.06
C ALA A 137 -15.24 -15.57 -4.00
N HIS A 138 -15.93 -15.37 -2.89
CA HIS A 138 -15.42 -14.60 -1.77
C HIS A 138 -14.19 -15.30 -1.15
N VAL A 139 -13.13 -14.53 -0.87
CA VAL A 139 -11.95 -15.04 -0.14
C VAL A 139 -12.19 -15.15 1.36
N CYS A 140 -13.19 -14.43 1.86
CA CYS A 140 -13.64 -14.57 3.23
C CYS A 140 -15.06 -14.07 3.45
N THR A 141 -15.62 -14.53 4.56
CA THR A 141 -16.91 -14.11 5.09
C THR A 141 -16.75 -13.84 6.58
N VAL A 142 -17.10 -12.65 7.03
CA VAL A 142 -17.08 -12.23 8.43
C VAL A 142 -18.51 -12.10 8.92
N THR A 143 -18.94 -13.00 9.81
CA THR A 143 -20.28 -12.94 10.39
C THR A 143 -20.41 -11.75 11.33
N THR A 144 -21.44 -10.93 11.12
CA THR A 144 -21.81 -9.80 11.98
C THR A 144 -23.17 -10.04 12.62
N PRO A 145 -23.54 -9.30 13.69
CA PRO A 145 -24.88 -9.41 14.27
C PRO A 145 -26.02 -9.11 13.28
N THR A 146 -25.73 -8.39 12.19
CA THR A 146 -26.70 -7.95 11.18
C THR A 146 -26.60 -8.71 9.86
N GLY A 147 -25.68 -9.67 9.73
CA GLY A 147 -25.49 -10.41 8.48
C GLY A 147 -24.08 -10.97 8.34
N ALA A 148 -23.55 -10.91 7.13
CA ALA A 148 -22.20 -11.35 6.83
C ALA A 148 -21.55 -10.35 5.88
N ASP A 149 -20.36 -9.88 6.24
CA ASP A 149 -19.53 -9.07 5.37
C ASP A 149 -18.70 -10.03 4.51
N LEU A 150 -18.67 -9.76 3.21
CA LEU A 150 -18.01 -10.60 2.21
C LEU A 150 -16.84 -9.81 1.66
N SER A 151 -15.78 -10.50 1.23
CA SER A 151 -14.72 -9.85 0.47
C SER A 151 -14.27 -10.72 -0.68
N ASP A 152 -14.13 -10.08 -1.83
CA ASP A 152 -13.57 -10.65 -3.04
C ASP A 152 -12.04 -10.48 -3.09
N PRO A 153 -11.34 -11.28 -3.91
CA PRO A 153 -9.89 -11.19 -4.02
C PRO A 153 -9.38 -9.81 -4.49
N GLY A 154 -8.56 -9.14 -3.68
CA GLY A 154 -8.00 -7.80 -3.96
C GLY A 154 -6.72 -7.82 -4.82
N LEU A 155 -6.71 -8.57 -5.94
CA LEU A 155 -5.50 -8.82 -6.74
C LEU A 155 -4.86 -7.54 -7.30
N ARG A 156 -5.63 -6.71 -8.02
CA ARG A 156 -5.12 -5.51 -8.69
C ARG A 156 -4.75 -4.44 -7.66
N MET A 157 -5.49 -4.33 -6.57
CA MET A 157 -5.10 -3.51 -5.42
C MET A 157 -3.77 -3.96 -4.83
N LYS A 158 -3.55 -5.27 -4.63
CA LYS A 158 -2.23 -5.78 -4.21
C LYS A 158 -1.12 -5.43 -5.21
N ARG A 159 -1.39 -5.52 -6.52
CA ARG A 159 -0.41 -5.12 -7.56
C ARG A 159 -0.07 -3.64 -7.53
N PHE A 160 -1.04 -2.78 -7.22
CA PHE A 160 -0.80 -1.36 -7.00
C PHE A 160 0.09 -1.13 -5.77
N LEU A 161 -0.19 -1.78 -4.64
CA LEU A 161 0.62 -1.66 -3.42
C LEU A 161 2.07 -2.10 -3.66
N ASP A 162 2.27 -3.19 -4.41
CA ASP A 162 3.60 -3.71 -4.76
C ASP A 162 4.46 -2.73 -5.59
N GLN A 163 3.88 -1.65 -6.13
CA GLN A 163 4.64 -0.59 -6.80
C GLN A 163 5.38 0.33 -5.82
N PHE A 164 5.20 0.19 -4.50
CA PHE A 164 5.78 1.05 -3.46
C PHE A 164 6.63 0.22 -2.47
N PRO A 165 7.76 -0.37 -2.92
CA PRO A 165 8.62 -1.15 -2.04
C PRO A 165 9.05 -0.32 -0.82
N ASP A 166 9.05 -0.95 0.36
CA ASP A 166 9.37 -0.34 1.66
C ASP A 166 8.48 0.86 2.07
N ARG A 167 7.41 1.12 1.31
CA ARG A 167 6.47 2.24 1.48
C ARG A 167 5.01 1.80 1.30
N SER A 168 4.75 0.50 1.30
CA SER A 168 3.42 -0.08 1.21
C SER A 168 3.11 -0.99 2.41
N ARG A 169 1.84 -1.06 2.80
CA ARG A 169 1.33 -2.10 3.71
C ARG A 169 0.12 -2.81 3.10
N PHE A 170 0.11 -4.14 3.18
CA PHE A 170 -1.07 -4.96 2.93
C PHE A 170 -1.52 -5.54 4.27
N GLU A 171 -2.80 -5.37 4.57
CA GLU A 171 -3.47 -5.96 5.71
C GLU A 171 -4.77 -6.62 5.21
N ARG A 172 -5.17 -7.71 5.86
CA ARG A 172 -6.36 -8.47 5.45
C ARG A 172 -7.61 -7.82 6.02
N ILE A 173 -8.63 -7.58 5.18
CA ILE A 173 -9.94 -7.08 5.62
C ILE A 173 -10.79 -8.15 6.32
N CYS A 174 -10.42 -9.42 6.17
CA CYS A 174 -11.14 -10.61 6.64
C CYS A 174 -11.14 -10.81 8.16
N GLN A 175 -11.43 -9.77 8.92
CA GLN A 175 -11.50 -9.75 10.38
C GLN A 175 -12.47 -8.67 10.85
N ARG A 176 -13.19 -8.94 11.94
CA ARG A 176 -14.16 -7.98 12.50
C ARG A 176 -13.49 -6.77 13.16
N ASP A 177 -12.32 -6.99 13.75
CA ASP A 177 -11.56 -5.94 14.42
C ASP A 177 -10.39 -5.48 13.54
N LEU A 178 -10.51 -4.26 13.00
CA LEU A 178 -9.47 -3.65 12.17
C LEU A 178 -8.40 -2.91 12.99
N SER A 179 -8.42 -3.00 14.33
CA SER A 179 -7.45 -2.31 15.20
C SER A 179 -6.01 -2.71 14.89
N SER A 180 -5.73 -4.00 14.68
CA SER A 180 -4.38 -4.48 14.34
C SER A 180 -3.92 -4.00 12.96
N PRO A 181 -4.72 -4.14 11.88
CA PRO A 181 -4.44 -3.50 10.59
C PRO A 181 -4.14 -2.00 10.68
N LEU A 182 -4.99 -1.25 11.38
CA LEU A 182 -4.84 0.20 11.53
C LEU A 182 -3.59 0.56 12.32
N PHE A 183 -3.26 -0.20 13.37
CA PHE A 183 -2.02 -0.03 14.12
C PHE A 183 -0.79 -0.25 13.23
N ASN A 184 -0.76 -1.33 12.44
CA ASN A 184 0.33 -1.63 11.52
C ASN A 184 0.51 -0.55 10.45
N ILE A 185 -0.60 0.01 9.92
CA ILE A 185 -0.56 1.15 9.01
C ILE A 185 -0.04 2.41 9.71
N GLY A 186 -0.43 2.63 10.96
CA GLY A 186 0.11 3.70 11.80
C GLY A 186 1.63 3.59 12.00
N GLN A 187 2.14 2.36 12.18
CA GLN A 187 3.58 2.11 12.22
C GLN A 187 4.26 2.47 10.89
N LEU A 188 3.67 2.10 9.74
CA LEU A 188 4.19 2.54 8.44
C LEU A 188 4.21 4.07 8.33
N ALA A 189 3.13 4.75 8.71
CA ALA A 189 3.06 6.21 8.69
C ALA A 189 4.15 6.84 9.57
N ALA A 190 4.40 6.29 10.76
CA ALA A 190 5.45 6.74 11.65
C ALA A 190 6.86 6.62 11.02
N THR A 191 7.13 5.56 10.25
CA THR A 191 8.42 5.44 9.53
C THR A 191 8.61 6.51 8.45
N VAL A 192 7.52 6.98 7.83
CA VAL A 192 7.56 7.94 6.72
C VAL A 192 7.64 9.38 7.22
N VAL A 193 6.94 9.67 8.32
CA VAL A 193 7.03 10.96 9.04
C VAL A 193 8.40 11.09 9.69
N GLY A 194 9.00 9.97 10.11
CA GLY A 194 10.23 9.91 10.88
C GLY A 194 9.90 9.78 12.36
N ASN A 195 10.16 8.59 12.91
CA ASN A 195 10.11 8.35 14.34
C ASN A 195 11.54 8.14 14.84
N ALA A 196 11.98 9.02 15.75
CA ALA A 196 13.30 8.90 16.35
C ALA A 196 13.39 7.74 17.36
N CYS A 197 12.26 7.20 17.83
CA CYS A 197 12.23 6.18 18.87
C CYS A 197 12.69 4.81 18.35
N ILE A 198 13.54 4.15 19.13
CA ILE A 198 13.98 2.78 18.90
C ILE A 198 12.92 1.82 19.45
N THR A 199 12.31 1.03 18.58
CA THR A 199 11.15 0.19 18.92
C THR A 199 11.51 -1.22 19.38
N ARG A 200 12.75 -1.67 19.18
CA ARG A 200 13.27 -2.98 19.57
C ARG A 200 14.52 -2.86 20.44
N ALA A 201 14.77 -3.84 21.31
CA ALA A 201 15.99 -3.87 22.10
C ALA A 201 17.21 -4.07 21.18
N LEU A 202 18.22 -3.20 21.33
CA LEU A 202 19.45 -3.26 20.54
C LEU A 202 20.45 -4.25 21.16
N ALA A 203 21.17 -4.98 20.31
CA ALA A 203 22.23 -5.87 20.74
C ALA A 203 23.44 -5.07 21.27
N MET A 204 24.20 -5.71 22.17
CA MET A 204 25.44 -5.15 22.72
C MET A 204 26.60 -6.11 22.41
N PRO A 205 27.77 -5.60 21.94
CA PRO A 205 28.09 -4.19 21.67
C PRO A 205 27.23 -3.61 20.54
N LEU A 206 27.01 -2.30 20.60
CA LEU A 206 26.15 -1.60 19.65
C LEU A 206 26.76 -1.67 18.25
N ASP A 207 26.07 -2.33 17.33
CA ASP A 207 26.41 -2.41 15.92
C ASP A 207 25.31 -1.75 15.11
N CYS A 208 25.56 -0.49 14.72
CA CYS A 208 24.60 0.35 14.03
C CYS A 208 25.28 1.14 12.91
N ILE A 209 24.62 1.18 11.77
CA ILE A 209 24.96 2.06 10.64
C ILE A 209 23.90 3.15 10.58
N VAL A 210 24.33 4.41 10.63
CA VAL A 210 23.47 5.58 10.46
C VAL A 210 23.89 6.33 9.21
N GLU A 211 22.94 6.62 8.32
CA GLU A 211 23.20 7.26 7.04
C GLU A 211 22.13 8.29 6.71
N ASP A 212 22.55 9.38 6.07
CA ASP A 212 21.67 10.29 5.36
C ASP A 212 21.51 9.86 3.92
N ASP A 213 20.27 9.70 3.48
CA ASP A 213 19.90 9.37 2.12
C ASP A 213 19.17 10.56 1.47
N THR A 214 19.79 11.18 0.46
CA THR A 214 19.21 12.29 -0.31
C THR A 214 18.40 11.84 -1.53
N GLY A 215 18.27 10.53 -1.74
CA GLY A 215 17.68 9.90 -2.92
C GLY A 215 18.70 9.60 -4.02
N THR A 216 19.83 10.32 -4.03
CA THR A 216 20.94 10.12 -4.98
C THR A 216 22.20 9.60 -4.31
N THR A 217 22.42 9.99 -3.05
CA THR A 217 23.63 9.67 -2.30
C THR A 217 23.27 9.20 -0.91
N LYS A 218 24.02 8.22 -0.41
CA LYS A 218 24.02 7.82 1.00
C LYS A 218 25.32 8.25 1.65
N THR A 219 25.22 9.01 2.73
CA THR A 219 26.36 9.54 3.47
C THR A 219 26.32 9.00 4.89
N PRO A 220 27.32 8.22 5.33
CA PRO A 220 27.36 7.72 6.70
C PRO A 220 27.54 8.87 7.70
N ILE A 221 26.85 8.77 8.82
CA ILE A 221 26.97 9.66 9.97
C ILE A 221 27.72 8.88 11.07
N PRO A 222 28.88 9.35 11.56
CA PRO A 222 29.62 8.67 12.61
C PRO A 222 28.95 8.82 13.98
N PRO A 223 29.20 7.92 14.95
CA PRO A 223 28.76 8.11 16.31
C PRO A 223 29.45 9.35 16.94
N CYS A 224 28.74 10.05 17.82
CA CYS A 224 29.29 11.22 18.50
C CYS A 224 30.44 10.86 19.45
N GLY A 225 31.57 11.56 19.30
CA GLY A 225 32.72 11.47 20.20
C GLY A 225 32.68 12.50 21.33
N SER A 226 33.79 12.59 22.07
CA SER A 226 34.04 13.65 23.06
C SER A 226 35.40 14.30 22.74
N PRO A 227 35.44 15.56 22.25
CA PRO A 227 34.32 16.48 22.09
C PRO A 227 33.37 16.10 20.93
N GLU A 228 32.12 16.54 21.03
CA GLU A 228 31.08 16.30 20.02
C GLU A 228 31.40 17.10 18.74
N THR A 229 31.51 16.41 17.60
CA THR A 229 31.83 17.01 16.29
C THR A 229 30.73 16.67 15.27
N PRO A 230 29.87 17.64 14.89
CA PRO A 230 28.80 17.41 13.92
C PRO A 230 29.29 17.25 12.46
N PRO A 231 28.59 16.47 11.59
CA PRO A 231 27.41 15.68 11.91
C PRO A 231 27.80 14.37 12.62
N CYS A 232 27.07 14.03 13.68
CA CYS A 232 27.24 12.77 14.39
C CYS A 232 25.90 12.28 14.96
N TRP A 233 25.82 11.00 15.35
CA TRP A 233 24.64 10.44 15.99
C TRP A 233 24.90 9.91 17.39
N LYS A 234 23.86 9.92 18.22
CA LYS A 234 23.85 9.29 19.54
C LYS A 234 22.46 8.76 19.88
N LEU A 235 22.41 7.83 20.83
CA LEU A 235 21.17 7.38 21.44
C LEU A 235 20.95 8.12 22.76
N GLU A 236 19.75 8.64 22.95
CA GLU A 236 19.33 9.28 24.20
C GLU A 236 18.17 8.52 24.83
N ILE A 237 18.15 8.43 26.16
CA ILE A 237 17.01 7.90 26.88
C ILE A 237 15.94 9.00 26.98
N ASN A 238 14.73 8.71 26.50
CA ASN A 238 13.58 9.57 26.62
C ASN A 238 12.31 8.75 26.87
N VAL A 239 12.03 8.49 28.16
CA VAL A 239 10.90 7.66 28.60
C VAL A 239 9.54 8.27 28.22
N GLN A 240 9.43 9.61 28.22
CA GLN A 240 8.17 10.28 27.93
C GLN A 240 7.83 10.27 26.44
N ALA A 241 8.81 10.54 25.57
CA ALA A 241 8.60 10.61 24.13
C ALA A 241 8.72 9.25 23.45
N CYS A 242 9.49 8.32 24.01
CA CYS A 242 9.75 7.00 23.46
C CYS A 242 9.49 5.91 24.51
N PRO A 243 8.24 5.63 24.89
CA PRO A 243 7.90 4.55 25.82
C PRO A 243 7.97 3.16 25.14
N THR A 244 9.12 2.86 24.53
CA THR A 244 9.40 1.65 23.75
C THR A 244 10.48 0.81 24.42
N ALA A 245 10.86 -0.33 23.82
CA ALA A 245 11.73 -1.38 24.39
C ALA A 245 12.81 -0.91 25.40
N GLN A 246 13.69 0.02 25.02
CA GLN A 246 14.76 0.54 25.88
C GLN A 246 14.62 2.04 26.19
N ASN A 247 13.46 2.63 25.89
CA ASN A 247 13.20 4.05 26.00
C ASN A 247 14.19 4.96 25.24
N GLN A 248 14.76 4.48 24.14
CA GLN A 248 15.81 5.18 23.41
C GLN A 248 15.26 5.94 22.20
N ARG A 249 15.89 7.07 21.89
CA ARG A 249 15.72 7.81 20.64
C ARG A 249 17.05 8.04 19.94
N LEU A 250 17.05 7.96 18.62
CA LEU A 250 18.12 8.43 17.76
C LEU A 250 18.13 9.96 17.74
N VAL A 251 19.28 10.55 18.04
CA VAL A 251 19.53 11.98 17.90
C VAL A 251 20.66 12.18 16.90
N ILE A 252 20.41 13.01 15.89
CA ILE A 252 21.44 13.47 14.97
C ILE A 252 21.82 14.89 15.36
N VAL A 253 23.09 15.07 15.71
CA VAL A 253 23.66 16.38 15.97
C VAL A 253 24.16 16.94 14.66
N ARG A 254 23.68 18.13 14.28
CA ARG A 254 24.03 18.79 13.03
C ARG A 254 24.38 20.25 13.28
N ALA A 255 25.32 20.79 12.51
CA ALA A 255 25.61 22.22 12.50
C ALA A 255 24.54 23.03 11.75
N ALA A 256 23.85 22.40 10.79
CA ALA A 256 22.77 23.01 10.02
C ALA A 256 21.68 21.95 9.71
N ALA A 257 20.46 22.42 9.44
CA ALA A 257 19.38 21.54 8.99
C ALA A 257 19.76 20.87 7.67
N PRO A 258 19.50 19.56 7.50
CA PRO A 258 19.77 18.88 6.24
C PRO A 258 18.75 19.33 5.17
N PRO A 259 19.01 19.08 3.88
CA PRO A 259 18.02 19.29 2.83
C PRO A 259 16.68 18.61 3.18
N PRO A 260 15.51 19.20 2.86
CA PRO A 260 14.20 18.67 3.25
C PRO A 260 13.89 17.24 2.76
N SER A 261 14.53 16.80 1.69
CA SER A 261 14.43 15.42 1.17
C SER A 261 15.35 14.43 1.89
N THR A 262 16.18 14.87 2.83
CA THR A 262 17.13 13.96 3.51
C THR A 262 16.37 13.03 4.44
N ILE A 263 16.54 11.73 4.24
CA ILE A 263 16.04 10.70 5.14
C ILE A 263 17.22 10.13 5.90
N THR A 264 17.24 10.33 7.21
CA THR A 264 18.20 9.62 8.06
C THR A 264 17.67 8.23 8.36
N THR A 265 18.47 7.21 8.09
CA THR A 265 18.17 5.82 8.46
C THR A 265 19.19 5.29 9.44
N MET A 266 18.72 4.52 10.42
CA MET A 266 19.55 3.76 11.34
C MET A 266 19.21 2.28 11.18
N ARG A 267 20.24 1.46 10.95
CA ARG A 267 20.14 0.00 10.85
C ARG A 267 21.02 -0.60 11.92
N CYS A 268 20.46 -1.43 12.78
CA CYS A 268 21.17 -1.99 13.92
C CYS A 268 20.90 -3.48 14.07
N THR A 269 21.83 -4.17 14.72
CA THR A 269 21.61 -5.51 15.26
C THR A 269 20.69 -5.43 16.49
N VAL A 270 19.66 -6.27 16.53
CA VAL A 270 18.67 -6.35 17.64
C VAL A 270 18.84 -7.64 18.43
N GLN A 271 18.36 -7.66 19.68
CA GLN A 271 18.31 -8.87 20.52
C GLN A 271 17.26 -9.88 20.03
#